data_AF-A0A920BI83-F1
#
_entry.id   AF-A0A920BI83-F1
#
_cell.length_a   1.000
_cell.length_b   1.000
_cell.length_c   1.000
_cell.angle_alpha   90.00
_cell.angle_beta   90.00
_cell.angle_gamma   90.00
#
_symmetry.space_group_name_H-M   'P 1'
#
loop_
_entity.id
_entity.type
_entity.pdbx_description
1 polymer ?
#
loop_
_entity_poly.entity_id
_entity_poly.type
_entity_poly.pdbx_seq_one_letter_code
_entity_poly.pdbx_strand_id
1 'polypeptide(L)'
;MEIRNQPGGQNAGSVFTNPKNKSAGRLIEDSGCKGMRVGSAEVSTKHANFIQADAGGKAQDIKDLMQLISDSVYSNLDSPNCRN
;
A
#
# COMPACT_ATOMS: atom_id res chain seq x y z
N MET A 1 22.30 -14.31 -7.84
CA MET A 1 21.07 -14.90 -7.26
C MET A 1 20.70 -14.07 -6.05
N GLU A 2 19.76 -13.12 -6.16
CA GLU A 2 19.21 -12.39 -5.02
C GLU A 2 17.69 -12.54 -5.03
N ILE A 3 17.21 -13.56 -4.31
CA ILE A 3 15.79 -13.86 -4.13
C ILE A 3 15.54 -13.86 -2.62
N ARG A 4 15.43 -12.68 -2.00
CA ARG A 4 15.08 -12.55 -0.57
C ARG A 4 14.39 -11.23 -0.26
N ASN A 5 13.23 -10.96 -0.87
CA ASN A 5 12.36 -9.90 -0.32
C ASN A 5 10.87 -10.08 -0.61
N GLN A 6 10.44 -11.24 -1.09
CA GLN A 6 9.03 -11.50 -1.36
C GLN A 6 8.47 -12.40 -0.25
N PRO A 7 7.52 -11.92 0.57
CA PRO A 7 6.85 -12.78 1.54
C PRO A 7 6.10 -13.89 0.78
N GLY A 8 6.44 -15.14 1.07
CA GLY A 8 5.73 -16.29 0.51
C GLY A 8 4.26 -16.26 0.94
N GLY A 9 3.35 -16.34 -0.03
CA GLY A 9 1.90 -16.21 0.14
C GLY A 9 1.26 -15.69 -1.15
N GLN A 10 -0.07 -15.78 -1.30
CA GLN A 10 -0.80 -15.12 -2.41
C GLN A 10 -0.62 -13.60 -2.27
N ASN A 11 0.41 -13.07 -2.92
CA ASN A 11 0.73 -11.65 -2.92
C ASN A 11 0.53 -11.10 -4.33
N ALA A 12 -0.23 -10.02 -4.44
CA ALA A 12 -0.46 -9.34 -5.70
C ALA A 12 0.72 -8.43 -6.08
N GLY A 13 1.97 -8.90 -5.98
CA GLY A 13 3.18 -8.18 -6.40
C GLY A 13 3.26 -6.70 -5.96
N SER A 14 3.96 -5.86 -6.74
CA SER A 14 3.92 -4.41 -6.57
C SER A 14 2.58 -3.87 -7.07
N VAL A 15 1.68 -3.52 -6.15
CA VAL A 15 0.34 -3.02 -6.47
C VAL A 15 0.37 -1.59 -7.01
N PHE A 16 1.31 -0.77 -6.53
CA PHE A 16 1.42 0.64 -6.94
C PHE A 16 2.66 0.89 -7.82
N THR A 17 2.44 1.62 -8.91
CA THR A 17 3.50 2.08 -9.82
C THR A 17 4.25 3.26 -9.19
N ASN A 18 5.59 3.24 -9.20
CA ASN A 18 6.40 4.34 -8.66
C ASN A 18 6.22 5.61 -9.51
N PRO A 19 5.73 6.73 -8.95
CA PRO A 19 5.76 8.02 -9.63
C PRO A 19 7.20 8.52 -9.81
N LYS A 20 7.44 9.38 -10.81
CA LYS A 20 8.77 9.94 -11.11
C LYS A 20 9.42 10.50 -9.84
N ASN A 21 10.56 9.94 -9.44
CA ASN A 21 11.37 10.27 -8.26
C ASN A 21 10.78 10.00 -6.86
N LYS A 22 9.65 9.31 -6.72
CA LYS A 22 9.16 8.89 -5.38
C LYS A 22 8.77 7.42 -5.37
N SER A 23 9.10 6.71 -4.29
CA SER A 23 8.67 5.34 -4.11
C SER A 23 7.23 5.32 -3.59
N ALA A 24 6.33 4.61 -4.28
CA ALA A 24 4.94 4.48 -3.84
C ALA A 24 4.85 3.91 -2.41
N GLY A 25 5.68 2.92 -2.08
CA GLY A 25 5.80 2.40 -0.71
C GLY A 25 6.17 3.48 0.32
N ARG A 26 7.08 4.41 -0.03
CA ARG A 26 7.48 5.52 0.85
C ARG A 26 6.33 6.48 1.07
N LEU A 27 5.56 6.82 0.02
CA LEU A 27 4.39 7.70 0.12
C LEU A 27 3.31 7.09 1.03
N ILE A 28 3.07 5.79 0.91
CA ILE A 28 2.10 5.06 1.73
C ILE A 28 2.57 5.01 3.21
N GLU A 29 3.87 4.80 3.44
CA GLU A 29 4.45 4.89 4.79
C GLU A 29 4.34 6.30 5.38
N ASP A 30 4.67 7.33 4.61
CA ASP A 30 4.59 8.74 5.01
C ASP A 30 3.16 9.18 5.32
N SER A 31 2.20 8.59 4.60
CA SER A 31 0.76 8.81 4.81
C SER A 31 0.19 8.05 6.02
N GLY A 32 1.00 7.20 6.68
CA GLY A 32 0.53 6.38 7.80
C GLY A 32 -0.43 5.26 7.41
N CYS A 33 -0.49 4.91 6.12
CA CYS A 33 -1.41 3.90 5.58
C CYS A 33 -0.95 2.45 5.85
N LYS A 34 0.21 2.27 6.49
CA LYS A 34 0.80 0.97 6.79
C LYS A 34 0.00 0.26 7.88
N GLY A 35 -0.43 -0.98 7.65
CA GLY A 35 -1.30 -1.70 8.58
C GLY A 35 -2.78 -1.31 8.48
N MET A 36 -3.18 -0.51 7.50
CA MET A 36 -4.61 -0.28 7.23
C MET A 36 -5.27 -1.57 6.78
N ARG A 37 -6.47 -1.83 7.29
CA ARG A 37 -7.28 -3.00 6.94
C ARG A 37 -8.67 -2.55 6.52
N VAL A 38 -9.15 -3.11 5.42
CA VAL A 38 -10.50 -2.93 4.91
C VAL A 38 -11.07 -4.32 4.65
N GLY A 39 -12.04 -4.73 5.47
CA GLY A 39 -12.65 -6.05 5.39
C GLY A 39 -11.61 -7.18 5.48
N SER A 40 -11.54 -7.96 4.41
CA SER A 40 -10.61 -9.08 4.25
C SER A 40 -9.26 -8.71 3.62
N ALA A 41 -8.99 -7.43 3.35
CA ALA A 41 -7.72 -6.95 2.80
C ALA A 41 -6.96 -6.06 3.80
N GLU A 42 -5.64 -6.22 3.92
CA GLU A 42 -4.78 -5.43 4.80
C GLU A 42 -3.46 -5.01 4.12
N VAL A 43 -2.93 -3.84 4.46
CA VAL A 43 -1.60 -3.39 4.03
C VAL A 43 -0.55 -3.98 4.94
N SER A 44 0.45 -4.65 4.37
CA SER A 44 1.52 -5.27 5.13
C SER A 44 2.32 -4.24 5.93
N THR A 45 2.46 -4.52 7.22
CA THR A 45 3.30 -3.76 8.16
C THR A 45 4.81 -3.89 7.89
N LYS A 46 5.22 -4.86 7.07
CA LYS A 46 6.62 -5.02 6.62
C LYS A 46 6.88 -4.22 5.35
N HIS A 47 6.03 -4.35 4.33
CA HIS A 47 6.17 -3.64 3.07
C HIS A 47 4.87 -2.94 2.71
N ALA A 48 4.85 -1.60 2.76
CA ALA A 48 3.65 -0.81 2.47
C ALA A 48 3.10 -0.96 1.04
N ASN A 49 3.89 -1.51 0.11
CA ASN A 49 3.46 -1.83 -1.25
C ASN A 49 2.85 -3.24 -1.40
N PHE A 50 2.74 -4.00 -0.30
CA PHE A 50 2.15 -5.33 -0.30
C PHE A 50 0.80 -5.28 0.42
N ILE A 51 -0.26 -5.62 -0.32
CA ILE A 51 -1.57 -5.89 0.26
C ILE A 51 -1.69 -7.39 0.46
N GLN A 52 -2.07 -7.80 1.67
CA GLN A 52 -2.41 -9.17 2.02
C GLN A 52 -3.93 -9.27 2.05
N ALA A 53 -4.47 -10.38 1.56
CA ALA A 53 -5.90 -10.66 1.66
C ALA A 53 -6.08 -11.99 2.39
N ASP A 54 -7.08 -12.05 3.26
CA ASP A 54 -7.48 -13.28 3.94
C ASP A 54 -7.98 -14.33 2.94
N ALA A 55 -7.90 -15.60 3.33
CA ALA A 55 -8.42 -16.70 2.52
C ALA A 55 -9.94 -16.58 2.36
N GLY A 56 -10.40 -16.36 1.12
CA GLY A 56 -11.81 -16.08 0.80
C GLY A 56 -12.15 -14.59 0.71
N GLY A 57 -11.14 -13.72 0.76
CA GLY A 57 -11.33 -12.29 0.63
C GLY A 57 -11.89 -11.85 -0.72
N LYS A 58 -12.70 -10.80 -0.70
CA LYS A 58 -13.33 -10.27 -1.92
C LYS A 58 -12.38 -9.31 -2.63
N ALA A 59 -12.37 -9.37 -3.96
CA ALA A 59 -11.66 -8.39 -4.78
C ALA A 59 -12.14 -6.94 -4.50
N GLN A 60 -13.41 -6.77 -4.08
CA GLN A 60 -13.95 -5.48 -3.69
C GLN A 60 -13.20 -4.88 -2.49
N ASP A 61 -12.91 -5.67 -1.47
CA ASP A 61 -12.20 -5.21 -0.26
C ASP A 61 -10.79 -4.70 -0.61
N ILE A 62 -10.09 -5.40 -1.52
CA ILE A 62 -8.78 -4.96 -2.03
C ILE A 62 -8.92 -3.64 -2.79
N LYS A 63 -9.97 -3.48 -3.62
CA LYS A 63 -10.22 -2.26 -4.38
C LYS A 63 -10.53 -1.07 -3.47
N ASP A 64 -11.36 -1.29 -2.45
CA ASP A 64 -11.71 -0.26 -1.47
C ASP A 64 -10.47 0.15 -0.65
N LEU A 65 -9.61 -0.81 -0.29
CA LEU A 65 -8.33 -0.54 0.35
C LEU A 65 -7.40 0.30 -0.54
N MET A 66 -7.28 -0.06 -1.83
CA MET A 66 -6.47 0.72 -2.78
C MET A 66 -6.99 2.15 -2.92
N GLN A 67 -8.31 2.34 -2.94
CA GLN A 67 -8.93 3.66 -3.02
C GLN A 67 -8.60 4.50 -1.78
N LEU A 68 -8.75 3.92 -0.58
CA LEU A 68 -8.40 4.56 0.68
C LEU A 68 -6.92 4.94 0.76
N ILE A 69 -6.02 4.05 0.32
CA ILE A 69 -4.58 4.35 0.24
C ILE A 69 -4.35 5.54 -0.69
N SER A 70 -4.99 5.54 -1.86
CA SER A 70 -4.83 6.61 -2.85
C SER A 70 -5.34 7.95 -2.33
N ASP A 71 -6.50 7.97 -1.65
CA ASP A 71 -7.07 9.18 -1.04
C ASP A 71 -6.22 9.71 0.11
N SER A 72 -5.71 8.84 0.98
CA SER A 72 -4.81 9.24 2.07
C SER A 72 -3.49 9.79 1.53
N VAL A 73 -2.90 9.14 0.52
CA VAL A 73 -1.69 9.63 -0.14
C VAL A 73 -1.94 10.95 -0.84
N TYR A 74 -3.08 11.11 -1.53
CA TYR A 74 -3.44 12.35 -2.19
C TYR A 74 -3.66 13.49 -1.19
N SER A 75 -4.38 13.22 -0.09
CA SER A 75 -4.60 14.20 0.99
C SER A 75 -3.29 14.61 1.66
N ASN A 76 -2.34 13.68 1.81
CA ASN A 76 -1.02 13.98 2.37
C ASN A 76 -0.16 14.79 1.39
N LEU A 77 -0.24 14.49 0.08
CA LEU A 77 0.42 15.25 -0.98
C LEU A 77 -0.13 16.67 -1.17
N ASP A 78 -1.44 16.87 -0.98
CA ASP A 78 -2.10 18.17 -1.11
C ASP A 78 -1.97 19.03 0.16
N SER A 79 -1.55 18.44 1.28
CA SER A 79 -1.27 19.18 2.50
C SER A 79 -0.06 20.11 2.28
N PRO A 80 -0.19 21.45 2.41
CA PRO A 80 0.84 22.43 2.05
C PRO A 80 2.08 22.41 2.97
N ASN A 81 2.22 21.41 3.85
CA ASN A 81 3.26 21.35 4.87
C ASN A 81 4.54 20.62 4.43
N CYS A 82 4.63 20.14 3.18
CA CYS A 82 5.87 19.60 2.60
C CYS A 82 6.75 20.68 1.92
N ARG A 83 6.88 21.85 2.54
CA ARG A 83 7.97 22.80 2.28
C ARG A 83 8.75 22.97 3.59
N ASN A 84 9.72 22.11 3.84
CA ASN A 84 10.74 22.38 4.85
C ASN A 84 12.09 21.85 4.44
#